data_AF-K0T9V5-F1
#
_entry.id   AF-K0T9V5-F1
#
_cell.length_a   1.000
_cell.length_b   1.000
_cell.length_c   1.000
_cell.angle_alpha   90.00
_cell.angle_beta   90.00
_cell.angle_gamma   90.00
#
_symmetry.space_group_name_H-M   'P 1'
#
loop_
_entity.id
_entity.type
_entity.pdbx_description
1 polymer ?
#
loop_
_entity_poly.entity_id
_entity_poly.type
_entity_poly.pdbx_seq_one_letter_code
_entity_poly.pdbx_strand_id
1 'polypeptide(L)'
;MTGQHRALTPSSKRPTNTGGAGQFLGGTVMPDPALASAASAGLKKMAASHRKLQVSTWNVAAINNNPFEYWITFDENPSYDEIMTSIEQFLEDPGDRDVPVSAVFTDAMFDRLEERMKGVGWDDVRSYWESDFKGRKIVSGFMKDKALGSKRLASMPDRITNTINVADEELPVCRPTVINMYDGDLSTLDVWWAAWEKFMFDTKLSISTKDGVVAEEPYKMLQPIKKSKYPDITVEEEQVSLPLQTMCGAIFDAILVHMMNTVSDPSVWQSLKRTMVENLNRQKVPHTLDILENVYSPSDIITLQEVSSSLIDQARKRTLGQRFWIVAPGDMDAVRDQNSVIFLNKETFPAGPSAEITALVENSFEDGASVPIARGDILAITATDRDGIPFVVSSFHGDTNGLATKPVLSAIVKAMGSDSSLAAHKLVFGLDANTYEKAKPGKQQDVMEWGEHYVSHGLTSCWGDVPNPSNYTTFNSRTYLQPQLNKACKKSNKRENGDVNPKDFILFGKSDFKVVQTWKDNTGEKTYTENMAFPTLNFPSDHGILATIIEPSAS
;
A
#
# COMPACT_ATOMS: atom_id res chain seq x y z
N MET A 1 -50.27 17.79 38.96
CA MET A 1 -49.39 18.96 39.13
C MET A 1 -48.62 19.12 37.83
N THR A 2 -48.66 20.34 37.32
CA THR A 2 -48.50 20.74 35.92
C THR A 2 -47.08 20.58 35.37
N GLY A 3 -46.98 20.05 34.16
CA GLY A 3 -45.79 20.16 33.31
C GLY A 3 -45.63 21.58 32.77
N GLN A 4 -44.38 22.02 32.65
CA GLN A 4 -43.98 23.18 31.86
C GLN A 4 -42.68 22.88 31.15
N HIS A 5 -42.73 22.98 29.82
CA HIS A 5 -41.58 23.12 28.94
C HIS A 5 -40.76 24.36 29.33
N ARG A 6 -39.44 24.19 29.49
CA ARG A 6 -38.47 25.29 29.44
C ARG A 6 -37.38 24.96 28.43
N ALA A 7 -37.35 25.78 27.38
CA ALA A 7 -36.27 25.86 26.42
C ALA A 7 -34.96 26.30 27.12
N LEU A 8 -33.86 25.65 26.76
CA LEU A 8 -32.51 26.09 27.05
C LEU A 8 -31.88 26.56 25.72
N THR A 9 -31.60 27.85 25.66
CA THR A 9 -30.78 28.51 24.65
C THR A 9 -29.30 28.14 24.84
N PRO A 10 -28.53 27.86 23.78
CA PRO A 10 -27.08 27.89 23.85
C PRO A 10 -26.56 29.28 23.45
N SER A 11 -25.72 29.84 24.32
CA SER A 11 -25.00 31.09 24.10
C SER A 11 -23.68 30.86 23.36
N SER A 12 -23.25 31.94 22.69
CA SER A 12 -21.88 32.32 22.31
C SER A 12 -21.14 31.53 21.23
N LYS A 13 -21.30 32.05 20.01
CA LYS A 13 -20.37 32.17 18.87
C LYS A 13 -18.88 31.91 19.19
N ARG A 14 -18.29 30.95 18.48
CA ARG A 14 -16.90 31.00 17.95
C ARG A 14 -16.98 31.25 16.44
N PRO A 15 -16.07 32.02 15.83
CA PRO A 15 -16.10 32.26 14.39
C PRO A 15 -15.62 31.01 13.67
N THR A 16 -16.54 30.30 13.02
CA THR A 16 -16.18 29.32 12.00
C THR A 16 -15.75 30.08 10.76
N ASN A 17 -14.47 29.97 10.40
CA ASN A 17 -13.94 30.42 9.11
C ASN A 17 -14.72 29.71 8.00
N THR A 18 -15.63 30.44 7.36
CA THR A 18 -16.34 30.02 6.17
C THR A 18 -15.43 30.22 4.96
N GLY A 19 -14.60 29.22 4.65
CA GLY A 19 -13.96 29.06 3.35
C GLY A 19 -14.80 28.13 2.48
N GLY A 20 -16.04 28.50 2.17
CA GLY A 20 -16.93 27.71 1.32
C GLY A 20 -16.81 28.14 -0.14
N ALA A 21 -16.11 27.36 -0.96
CA ALA A 21 -16.04 27.52 -2.42
C ALA A 21 -17.31 26.97 -3.10
N GLY A 22 -18.49 27.40 -2.65
CA GLY A 22 -19.77 27.01 -3.23
C GLY A 22 -20.33 28.11 -4.14
N GLN A 23 -19.76 28.29 -5.34
CA GLN A 23 -20.39 28.90 -6.53
C GLN A 23 -19.34 29.17 -7.64
N PHE A 24 -18.87 28.18 -8.39
CA PHE A 24 -18.11 28.46 -9.62
C PHE A 24 -18.35 27.42 -10.71
N LEU A 25 -19.37 27.67 -11.54
CA LEU A 25 -19.47 27.14 -12.91
C LEU A 25 -19.71 28.33 -13.84
N GLY A 26 -18.78 28.58 -14.78
CA GLY A 26 -19.08 29.29 -16.03
C GLY A 26 -18.48 30.69 -16.28
N GLY A 27 -17.34 31.06 -15.67
CA GLY A 27 -16.64 32.30 -16.01
C GLY A 27 -15.19 32.06 -16.47
N THR A 28 -14.74 32.76 -17.51
CA THR A 28 -13.31 32.81 -17.86
C THR A 28 -12.58 33.52 -16.74
N VAL A 29 -11.82 32.78 -15.95
CA VAL A 29 -11.00 33.34 -14.87
C VAL A 29 -9.77 33.99 -15.50
N MET A 30 -9.68 35.32 -15.40
CA MET A 30 -8.46 36.02 -15.79
C MET A 30 -7.44 35.88 -14.66
N PRO A 31 -6.20 35.42 -14.94
CA PRO A 31 -5.17 35.35 -13.92
C PRO A 31 -4.89 36.74 -13.36
N ASP A 32 -4.47 36.82 -12.09
CA ASP A 32 -3.85 38.05 -11.57
C ASP A 32 -2.71 38.46 -12.53
N PRO A 33 -2.79 39.62 -13.21
CA PRO A 33 -1.80 40.04 -14.18
C PRO A 33 -0.39 40.11 -13.59
N ALA A 34 -0.24 40.43 -12.30
CA ALA A 34 1.04 40.46 -11.63
C ALA A 34 1.63 39.05 -11.48
N LEU A 35 0.82 38.07 -11.10
CA LEU A 35 1.24 36.68 -10.94
C LEU A 35 1.55 36.02 -12.29
N ALA A 36 0.75 36.28 -13.32
CA ALA A 36 1.02 35.81 -14.68
C ALA A 36 2.31 36.42 -15.25
N SER A 37 2.55 37.71 -15.02
CA SER A 37 3.79 38.37 -15.41
C SER A 37 5.00 37.76 -14.68
N ALA A 38 4.89 37.52 -13.37
CA ALA A 38 5.92 36.88 -12.57
C ALA A 38 6.24 35.45 -13.05
N ALA A 39 5.22 34.63 -13.31
CA ALA A 39 5.41 33.28 -13.83
C ALA A 39 6.14 33.26 -15.19
N SER A 40 5.75 34.16 -16.12
CA SER A 40 6.41 34.29 -17.42
C SER A 40 7.85 34.78 -17.29
N ALA A 41 8.09 35.79 -16.44
CA ALA A 41 9.43 36.30 -16.18
C ALA A 41 10.33 35.25 -15.52
N GLY A 42 9.78 34.46 -14.58
CA GLY A 42 10.49 33.37 -13.91
C GLY A 42 10.90 32.27 -14.89
N LEU A 43 10.00 31.82 -15.78
CA LEU A 43 10.35 30.84 -16.82
C LEU A 43 11.46 31.35 -17.75
N LYS A 44 11.42 32.64 -18.14
CA LYS A 44 12.50 33.25 -18.93
C LYS A 44 13.82 33.31 -18.16
N LYS A 45 13.80 33.62 -16.87
CA LYS A 45 14.99 33.63 -16.01
C LYS A 45 15.58 32.22 -15.85
N MET A 46 14.73 31.22 -15.65
CA MET A 46 15.13 29.82 -15.58
C MET A 46 15.77 29.38 -16.92
N ALA A 47 15.16 29.72 -18.05
CA ALA A 47 15.70 29.42 -19.38
C ALA A 47 17.04 30.12 -19.64
N ALA A 48 17.15 31.43 -19.32
CA ALA A 48 18.35 32.23 -19.52
C ALA A 48 19.54 31.76 -18.65
N SER A 49 19.26 31.17 -17.50
CA SER A 49 20.28 30.57 -16.63
C SER A 49 20.56 29.09 -16.94
N HIS A 50 19.92 28.53 -17.97
CA HIS A 50 19.96 27.10 -18.31
C HIS A 50 19.61 26.18 -17.13
N ARG A 51 18.83 26.68 -16.16
CA ARG A 51 18.39 25.87 -15.03
C ARG A 51 17.34 24.88 -15.51
N LYS A 52 17.41 23.68 -14.94
CA LYS A 52 16.47 22.58 -15.16
C LYS A 52 15.84 22.21 -13.82
N LEU A 53 14.71 21.54 -13.87
CA LEU A 53 14.10 20.91 -12.69
C LEU A 53 14.25 19.41 -12.81
N GLN A 54 14.83 18.77 -11.79
CA GLN A 54 14.75 17.34 -11.61
C GLN A 54 13.55 17.01 -10.71
N VAL A 55 12.58 16.28 -11.26
CA VAL A 55 11.39 15.82 -10.54
C VAL A 55 11.47 14.30 -10.39
N SER A 56 11.18 13.79 -9.20
CA SER A 56 11.11 12.35 -8.94
C SER A 56 9.77 11.99 -8.32
N THR A 57 9.23 10.83 -8.68
CA THR A 57 8.07 10.24 -8.03
C THR A 57 8.34 8.80 -7.65
N TRP A 58 7.78 8.36 -6.51
CA TRP A 58 7.91 6.98 -6.05
C TRP A 58 6.77 6.58 -5.12
N ASN A 59 6.02 5.55 -5.51
CA ASN A 59 5.19 4.82 -4.56
C ASN A 59 6.11 3.94 -3.72
N VAL A 60 6.27 4.26 -2.44
CA VAL A 60 7.17 3.50 -1.54
C VAL A 60 6.52 2.22 -1.01
N ALA A 61 5.22 2.05 -1.29
CA ALA A 61 4.32 0.99 -0.87
C ALA A 61 4.24 0.81 0.65
N ALA A 62 3.09 0.36 1.15
CA ALA A 62 2.99 -0.05 2.55
C ALA A 62 3.95 -1.21 2.90
N ILE A 63 4.23 -1.37 4.19
CA ILE A 63 5.02 -2.51 4.69
C ILE A 63 4.20 -3.79 4.46
N ASN A 64 4.75 -4.73 3.70
CA ASN A 64 4.14 -6.03 3.53
C ASN A 64 4.56 -6.95 4.69
N ASN A 65 3.63 -7.30 5.56
CA ASN A 65 3.91 -8.16 6.73
C ASN A 65 4.33 -9.60 6.37
N ASN A 66 3.96 -10.09 5.19
CA ASN A 66 4.33 -11.45 4.76
C ASN A 66 5.60 -11.39 3.90
N PRO A 67 6.77 -11.82 4.42
CA PRO A 67 8.03 -11.75 3.68
C PRO A 67 7.99 -12.59 2.40
N PHE A 68 7.13 -13.60 2.32
CA PHE A 68 7.01 -14.49 1.17
C PHE A 68 5.85 -14.15 0.23
N GLU A 69 5.09 -13.06 0.43
CA GLU A 69 3.88 -12.82 -0.37
C GLU A 69 4.18 -12.71 -1.87
N TYR A 70 5.32 -12.10 -2.22
CA TYR A 70 5.76 -11.89 -3.58
C TYR A 70 7.03 -12.67 -3.89
N TRP A 71 7.14 -13.09 -5.16
CA TRP A 71 8.39 -13.54 -5.72
C TRP A 71 9.37 -12.37 -5.71
N ILE A 72 10.55 -12.58 -5.13
CA ILE A 72 11.63 -11.60 -5.11
C ILE A 72 12.77 -12.07 -6.00
N THR A 73 13.62 -11.13 -6.38
CA THR A 73 14.92 -11.44 -6.99
C THR A 73 15.96 -11.53 -5.87
N PHE A 74 16.55 -12.72 -5.69
CA PHE A 74 17.55 -13.00 -4.66
C PHE A 74 18.59 -13.98 -5.20
N ASP A 75 19.29 -13.57 -6.25
CA ASP A 75 20.19 -14.41 -7.02
C ASP A 75 21.42 -14.87 -6.21
N GLU A 76 21.78 -14.11 -5.17
CA GLU A 76 22.91 -14.42 -4.27
C GLU A 76 22.61 -15.58 -3.32
N ASN A 77 21.35 -16.02 -3.21
CA ASN A 77 20.95 -17.14 -2.36
C ASN A 77 20.21 -18.21 -3.16
N PRO A 78 20.93 -19.21 -3.73
CA PRO A 78 20.33 -20.30 -4.48
C PRO A 78 19.25 -21.08 -3.72
N SER A 79 19.33 -21.13 -2.38
CA SER A 79 18.33 -21.82 -1.57
C SER A 79 16.96 -21.14 -1.63
N TYR A 80 16.88 -19.83 -1.88
CA TYR A 80 15.59 -19.17 -2.09
C TYR A 80 14.84 -19.79 -3.26
N ASP A 81 15.47 -19.87 -4.43
CA ASP A 81 14.83 -20.37 -5.64
C ASP A 81 14.45 -21.85 -5.54
N GLU A 82 15.31 -22.66 -4.92
CA GLU A 82 15.06 -24.07 -4.64
C GLU A 82 13.84 -24.26 -3.71
N ILE A 83 13.78 -23.50 -2.61
CA ILE A 83 12.67 -23.57 -1.64
C ILE A 83 11.37 -23.16 -2.32
N MET A 84 11.36 -22.01 -3.01
CA MET A 84 10.14 -21.48 -3.62
C MET A 84 9.62 -22.39 -4.74
N THR A 85 10.52 -22.97 -5.54
CA THR A 85 10.16 -23.97 -6.56
C THR A 85 9.64 -25.27 -5.92
N SER A 86 10.23 -25.70 -4.81
CA SER A 86 9.80 -26.90 -4.09
C SER A 86 8.44 -26.74 -3.43
N ILE A 87 8.11 -25.53 -2.94
CA ILE A 87 6.78 -25.18 -2.43
C ILE A 87 5.75 -25.24 -3.57
N GLU A 88 6.06 -24.65 -4.72
CA GLU A 88 5.20 -24.75 -5.90
C GLU A 88 4.95 -26.21 -6.27
N GLN A 89 6.01 -27.03 -6.35
CA GLN A 89 5.87 -28.45 -6.66
C GLN A 89 5.05 -29.20 -5.58
N PHE A 90 5.26 -28.89 -4.30
CA PHE A 90 4.48 -29.47 -3.20
C PHE A 90 2.99 -29.19 -3.37
N LEU A 91 2.61 -27.99 -3.81
CA LEU A 91 1.20 -27.65 -3.98
C LEU A 91 0.62 -28.11 -5.31
N GLU A 92 1.39 -28.07 -6.40
CA GLU A 92 0.90 -28.46 -7.72
C GLU A 92 0.78 -29.99 -7.86
N ASP A 93 1.78 -30.72 -7.38
CA ASP A 93 1.86 -32.18 -7.46
C ASP A 93 2.43 -32.76 -6.15
N PRO A 94 1.60 -32.80 -5.09
CA PRO A 94 2.03 -33.23 -3.76
C PRO A 94 2.41 -34.73 -3.70
N GLY A 95 1.82 -35.57 -4.56
CA GLY A 95 1.97 -37.02 -4.50
C GLY A 95 1.60 -37.59 -3.12
N ASP A 96 2.43 -38.49 -2.60
CA ASP A 96 2.23 -39.11 -1.27
C ASP A 96 2.38 -38.11 -0.10
N ARG A 97 2.89 -36.90 -0.36
CA ARG A 97 2.97 -35.82 0.64
C ARG A 97 1.61 -35.15 0.87
N ASP A 98 0.61 -35.41 0.03
CA ASP A 98 -0.77 -34.96 0.30
C ASP A 98 -1.39 -35.86 1.37
N VAL A 99 -0.96 -35.68 2.61
CA VAL A 99 -1.41 -36.46 3.76
C VAL A 99 -2.75 -35.93 4.30
N PRO A 100 -3.50 -36.72 5.08
CA PRO A 100 -4.66 -36.22 5.80
C PRO A 100 -4.28 -35.06 6.74
N VAL A 101 -5.18 -34.11 6.98
CA VAL A 101 -4.98 -33.00 7.93
C VAL A 101 -4.63 -33.52 9.32
N SER A 102 -5.23 -34.63 9.76
CA SER A 102 -4.92 -35.29 11.05
C SER A 102 -3.45 -35.73 11.19
N ALA A 103 -2.69 -35.83 10.09
CA ALA A 103 -1.25 -36.11 10.14
C ALA A 103 -0.40 -34.89 10.48
N VAL A 104 -0.92 -33.67 10.31
CA VAL A 104 -0.18 -32.40 10.56
C VAL A 104 -0.79 -31.57 11.69
N PHE A 105 -2.12 -31.61 11.84
CA PHE A 105 -2.85 -31.07 12.97
C PHE A 105 -3.55 -32.23 13.66
N THR A 106 -2.93 -32.80 14.69
CA THR A 106 -3.33 -34.11 15.23
C THR A 106 -4.61 -34.04 16.05
N ASP A 107 -5.25 -35.18 16.28
CA ASP A 107 -6.41 -35.28 17.20
C ASP A 107 -6.07 -34.71 18.59
N ALA A 108 -4.84 -34.90 19.08
CA ALA A 108 -4.40 -34.34 20.36
C ALA A 108 -4.29 -32.80 20.33
N MET A 109 -3.85 -32.22 19.21
CA MET A 109 -3.85 -30.75 19.04
C MET A 109 -5.28 -30.21 18.97
N PHE A 110 -6.17 -30.91 18.25
CA PHE A 110 -7.58 -30.54 18.19
C PHE A 110 -8.25 -30.62 19.57
N ASP A 111 -8.05 -31.71 20.31
CA ASP A 111 -8.64 -31.90 21.65
C ASP A 111 -8.20 -30.78 22.59
N ARG A 112 -6.91 -30.41 22.57
CA ARG A 112 -6.41 -29.26 23.32
C ARG A 112 -7.04 -27.95 22.86
N LEU A 113 -7.10 -27.70 21.55
CA LEU A 113 -7.74 -26.49 21.01
C LEU A 113 -9.20 -26.39 21.45
N GLU A 114 -9.94 -27.50 21.39
CA GLU A 114 -11.33 -27.58 21.81
C GLU A 114 -11.48 -27.25 23.30
N GLU A 115 -10.60 -27.76 24.16
CA GLU A 115 -10.57 -27.41 25.58
C GLU A 115 -10.34 -25.90 25.79
N ARG A 116 -9.39 -25.30 25.05
CA ARG A 116 -9.15 -23.84 25.09
C ARG A 116 -10.38 -23.05 24.64
N MET A 117 -11.02 -23.44 23.54
CA MET A 117 -12.22 -22.79 23.00
C MET A 117 -13.41 -22.88 23.95
N LYS A 118 -13.64 -24.05 24.57
CA LYS A 118 -14.66 -24.24 25.62
C LYS A 118 -14.35 -23.37 26.84
N GLY A 119 -13.08 -23.29 27.24
CA GLY A 119 -12.62 -22.47 28.36
C GLY A 119 -12.90 -20.98 28.20
N VAL A 120 -12.98 -20.48 26.96
CA VAL A 120 -13.34 -19.08 26.67
C VAL A 120 -14.83 -18.89 26.33
N GLY A 121 -15.65 -19.94 26.48
CA GLY A 121 -17.09 -19.90 26.32
C GLY A 121 -17.59 -20.02 24.87
N TRP A 122 -16.78 -20.56 23.95
CA TRP A 122 -17.23 -20.85 22.59
C TRP A 122 -17.85 -22.24 22.47
N ASP A 123 -18.79 -22.38 21.53
CA ASP A 123 -19.39 -23.66 21.16
C ASP A 123 -18.35 -24.60 20.53
N ASP A 124 -18.58 -25.91 20.62
CA ASP A 124 -17.68 -26.89 20.04
C ASP A 124 -17.83 -27.02 18.52
N VAL A 125 -16.74 -27.41 17.87
CA VAL A 125 -16.68 -27.66 16.43
C VAL A 125 -16.23 -29.10 16.12
N ARG A 126 -16.42 -30.02 17.08
CA ARG A 126 -15.97 -31.41 16.95
C ARG A 126 -16.63 -32.14 15.79
N SER A 127 -17.90 -31.86 15.54
CA SER A 127 -18.62 -32.41 14.38
C SER A 127 -17.91 -32.09 13.07
N TYR A 128 -17.42 -30.85 12.89
CA TYR A 128 -16.64 -30.44 11.72
C TYR A 128 -15.28 -31.15 11.66
N TRP A 129 -14.58 -31.28 12.79
CA TRP A 129 -13.32 -32.01 12.86
C TRP A 129 -13.48 -33.48 12.44
N GLU A 130 -14.41 -34.18 13.08
CA GLU A 130 -14.60 -35.63 12.96
C GLU A 130 -15.16 -36.04 11.59
N SER A 131 -16.11 -35.28 11.06
CA SER A 131 -16.83 -35.64 9.83
C SER A 131 -16.18 -35.13 8.55
N ASP A 132 -15.30 -34.14 8.64
CA ASP A 132 -14.76 -33.45 7.46
C ASP A 132 -13.26 -33.16 7.62
N PHE A 133 -12.88 -32.18 8.43
CA PHE A 133 -11.55 -31.58 8.37
C PHE A 133 -10.40 -32.57 8.59
N LYS A 134 -10.50 -33.49 9.56
CA LYS A 134 -9.39 -34.40 9.88
C LYS A 134 -9.04 -35.38 8.76
N GLY A 135 -10.03 -35.70 7.92
CA GLY A 135 -9.91 -36.62 6.80
C GLY A 135 -9.53 -35.94 5.48
N ARG A 136 -9.67 -34.61 5.39
CA ARG A 136 -9.25 -33.85 4.20
C ARG A 136 -7.77 -34.03 3.95
N LYS A 137 -7.38 -34.04 2.69
CA LYS A 137 -5.98 -33.97 2.26
C LYS A 137 -5.46 -32.54 2.37
N ILE A 138 -4.25 -32.34 2.89
CA ILE A 138 -3.73 -31.01 3.22
C ILE A 138 -3.66 -30.08 2.00
N VAL A 139 -3.29 -30.58 0.83
CA VAL A 139 -3.20 -29.79 -0.40
C VAL A 139 -4.52 -29.85 -1.19
N SER A 140 -4.90 -31.03 -1.66
CA SER A 140 -6.05 -31.18 -2.57
C SER A 140 -7.41 -30.94 -1.89
N GLY A 141 -7.52 -31.20 -0.59
CA GLY A 141 -8.77 -31.09 0.18
C GLY A 141 -8.90 -29.85 1.06
N PHE A 142 -7.80 -29.22 1.46
CA PHE A 142 -7.80 -28.03 2.31
C PHE A 142 -7.25 -26.80 1.58
N MET A 143 -5.95 -26.77 1.26
CA MET A 143 -5.30 -25.59 0.67
C MET A 143 -5.95 -25.15 -0.67
N LYS A 144 -6.28 -26.10 -1.55
CA LYS A 144 -6.93 -25.81 -2.84
C LYS A 144 -8.46 -25.69 -2.78
N ASP A 145 -9.08 -25.84 -1.61
CA ASP A 145 -10.53 -25.73 -1.49
C ASP A 145 -11.01 -24.27 -1.65
N LYS A 146 -11.68 -24.02 -2.77
CA LYS A 146 -12.26 -22.71 -3.10
C LYS A 146 -13.31 -22.27 -2.08
N ALA A 147 -14.05 -23.21 -1.49
CA ALA A 147 -15.11 -22.90 -0.52
C ALA A 147 -14.52 -22.37 0.80
N LEU A 148 -13.38 -22.89 1.27
CA LEU A 148 -12.72 -22.34 2.47
C LEU A 148 -12.29 -20.89 2.25
N GLY A 149 -11.78 -20.58 1.06
CA GLY A 149 -11.41 -19.23 0.64
C GLY A 149 -12.61 -18.28 0.61
N SER A 150 -13.72 -18.69 -0.01
CA SER A 150 -14.91 -17.85 -0.14
C SER A 150 -15.66 -17.65 1.19
N LYS A 151 -15.65 -18.66 2.06
CA LYS A 151 -16.14 -18.60 3.45
C LYS A 151 -15.25 -17.80 4.40
N ARG A 152 -14.03 -17.44 3.98
CA ARG A 152 -13.03 -16.69 4.77
C ARG A 152 -12.54 -17.40 6.04
N LEU A 153 -12.71 -18.72 6.16
CA LEU A 153 -12.42 -19.44 7.41
C LEU A 153 -10.94 -19.38 7.83
N ALA A 154 -10.00 -19.36 6.89
CA ALA A 154 -8.57 -19.15 7.19
C ALA A 154 -8.13 -17.69 7.01
N SER A 155 -8.73 -16.95 6.06
CA SER A 155 -8.27 -15.58 5.75
C SER A 155 -8.83 -14.50 6.69
N MET A 156 -9.95 -14.73 7.36
CA MET A 156 -10.46 -13.82 8.40
C MET A 156 -9.55 -13.78 9.64
N PRO A 157 -9.21 -14.91 10.28
CA PRO A 157 -8.32 -14.88 11.44
C PRO A 157 -6.93 -14.38 11.05
N ASP A 158 -6.45 -14.67 9.84
CA ASP A 158 -5.21 -14.10 9.31
C ASP A 158 -5.25 -12.56 9.27
N ARG A 159 -6.33 -11.96 8.74
CA ARG A 159 -6.49 -10.49 8.71
C ARG A 159 -6.41 -9.83 10.10
N ILE A 160 -6.81 -10.53 11.15
CA ILE A 160 -6.95 -9.97 12.49
C ILE A 160 -5.74 -10.27 13.38
N THR A 161 -5.22 -11.49 13.31
CA THR A 161 -4.25 -12.00 14.30
C THR A 161 -2.86 -12.21 13.73
N ASN A 162 -2.65 -12.10 12.41
CA ASN A 162 -1.35 -12.37 11.78
C ASN A 162 -0.24 -11.46 12.34
N THR A 163 -0.49 -10.15 12.39
CA THR A 163 0.44 -9.14 12.91
C THR A 163 -0.37 -8.08 13.64
N ILE A 164 -0.08 -7.88 14.92
CA ILE A 164 -0.86 -7.00 15.81
C ILE A 164 0.04 -5.87 16.30
N ASN A 165 -0.30 -4.64 15.94
CA ASN A 165 0.33 -3.45 16.51
C ASN A 165 -0.13 -3.30 17.98
N VAL A 166 0.82 -3.12 18.89
CA VAL A 166 0.56 -2.94 20.32
C VAL A 166 0.95 -1.53 20.75
N ALA A 167 0.27 -1.00 21.77
CA ALA A 167 0.39 0.40 22.18
C ALA A 167 1.78 0.74 22.79
N ASP A 168 2.42 -0.25 23.42
CA ASP A 168 3.60 -0.05 24.25
C ASP A 168 4.91 -0.48 23.56
N GLU A 169 4.84 -0.97 22.32
CA GLU A 169 6.01 -1.47 21.59
C GLU A 169 6.08 -0.87 20.18
N GLU A 170 7.31 -0.63 19.72
CA GLU A 170 7.57 -0.16 18.36
C GLU A 170 7.36 -1.26 17.31
N LEU A 171 7.61 -2.52 17.71
CA LEU A 171 7.43 -3.67 16.85
C LEU A 171 6.08 -4.34 17.11
N PRO A 172 5.38 -4.82 16.06
CA PRO A 172 4.16 -5.57 16.25
C PRO A 172 4.45 -6.97 16.80
N VAL A 173 3.45 -7.54 17.47
CA VAL A 173 3.47 -8.94 17.90
C VAL A 173 2.88 -9.82 16.80
N CYS A 174 3.58 -10.88 16.42
CA CYS A 174 3.22 -11.76 15.32
C CYS A 174 2.72 -13.12 15.80
N ARG A 175 1.65 -13.63 15.17
CA ARG A 175 1.20 -15.02 15.36
C ARG A 175 2.29 -16.01 14.93
N PRO A 176 2.50 -17.13 15.62
CA PRO A 176 3.42 -18.18 15.14
C PRO A 176 2.98 -18.77 13.79
N THR A 177 3.55 -18.27 12.69
CA THR A 177 3.30 -18.76 11.32
C THR A 177 4.47 -18.47 10.38
N VAL A 178 4.46 -19.12 9.22
CA VAL A 178 5.47 -18.94 8.17
C VAL A 178 5.33 -17.57 7.48
N ILE A 179 4.10 -17.05 7.39
CA ILE A 179 3.73 -15.93 6.50
C ILE A 179 3.61 -14.58 7.22
N ASN A 180 4.48 -14.32 8.19
CA ASN A 180 4.60 -13.03 8.87
C ASN A 180 6.01 -12.85 9.47
N MET A 181 6.21 -11.81 10.29
CA MET A 181 7.49 -11.51 10.93
C MET A 181 7.79 -12.28 12.22
N TYR A 182 7.06 -13.37 12.51
CA TYR A 182 7.35 -14.21 13.69
C TYR A 182 8.78 -14.75 13.64
N ASP A 183 9.54 -14.48 14.71
CA ASP A 183 10.98 -14.74 14.83
C ASP A 183 11.30 -15.97 15.71
N GLY A 184 10.29 -16.55 16.36
CA GLY A 184 10.42 -17.77 17.14
C GLY A 184 10.60 -19.02 16.29
N ASP A 185 10.86 -20.14 16.96
CA ASP A 185 11.19 -21.42 16.31
C ASP A 185 9.96 -22.11 15.72
N LEU A 186 10.06 -22.51 14.45
CA LEU A 186 9.06 -23.26 13.69
C LEU A 186 9.59 -24.62 13.20
N SER A 187 10.65 -25.14 13.84
CA SER A 187 11.38 -26.35 13.40
C SER A 187 10.59 -27.64 13.52
N THR A 188 9.59 -27.69 14.40
CA THR A 188 8.70 -28.85 14.57
C THR A 188 7.28 -28.39 14.85
N LEU A 189 6.30 -29.26 14.56
CA LEU A 189 4.89 -28.99 14.85
C LEU A 189 4.62 -28.87 16.36
N ASP A 190 5.35 -29.58 17.21
CA ASP A 190 5.18 -29.50 18.67
C ASP A 190 5.63 -28.13 19.21
N VAL A 191 6.78 -27.64 18.73
CA VAL A 191 7.30 -26.32 19.11
C VAL A 191 6.37 -25.22 18.58
N TRP A 192 5.96 -25.31 17.31
CA TRP A 192 4.99 -24.38 16.73
C TRP A 192 3.67 -24.37 17.50
N TRP A 193 3.08 -25.54 17.78
CA TRP A 193 1.78 -25.65 18.44
C TRP A 193 1.80 -25.02 19.83
N ALA A 194 2.83 -25.31 20.63
CA ALA A 194 2.99 -24.72 21.95
C ALA A 194 3.06 -23.18 21.89
N ALA A 195 3.78 -22.63 20.91
CA ALA A 195 3.84 -21.19 20.69
C ALA A 195 2.50 -20.62 20.21
N TRP A 196 1.85 -21.26 19.23
CA TRP A 196 0.61 -20.81 18.63
C TRP A 196 -0.53 -20.76 19.64
N GLU A 197 -0.69 -21.82 20.43
CA GLU A 197 -1.71 -21.90 21.48
C GLU A 197 -1.51 -20.83 22.55
N LYS A 198 -0.26 -20.67 23.02
CA LYS A 198 0.11 -19.62 23.99
C LYS A 198 -0.16 -18.23 23.44
N PHE A 199 0.20 -17.98 22.18
CA PHE A 199 -0.07 -16.70 21.52
C PHE A 199 -1.57 -16.42 21.53
N MET A 200 -2.38 -17.35 21.01
CA MET A 200 -3.81 -17.13 20.82
C MET A 200 -4.57 -16.92 22.13
N PHE A 201 -4.24 -17.66 23.19
CA PHE A 201 -5.09 -17.77 24.39
C PHE A 201 -4.44 -17.30 25.71
N ASP A 202 -3.11 -17.18 25.79
CA ASP A 202 -2.42 -16.82 27.04
C ASP A 202 -1.73 -15.46 26.99
N THR A 203 -1.38 -14.99 25.79
CA THR A 203 -0.59 -13.77 25.61
C THR A 203 -1.51 -12.56 25.61
N LYS A 204 -1.47 -11.75 26.67
CA LYS A 204 -2.20 -10.47 26.72
C LYS A 204 -1.40 -9.40 25.99
N LEU A 205 -2.05 -8.73 25.04
CA LEU A 205 -1.49 -7.66 24.24
C LEU A 205 -2.11 -6.32 24.63
N SER A 206 -1.31 -5.27 24.71
CA SER A 206 -1.77 -3.89 24.91
C SER A 206 -2.32 -3.34 23.59
N ILE A 207 -3.64 -3.37 23.39
CA ILE A 207 -4.29 -2.94 22.15
C ILE A 207 -4.86 -1.53 22.30
N SER A 208 -4.48 -0.64 21.36
CA SER A 208 -5.07 0.69 21.25
C SER A 208 -6.48 0.61 20.67
N THR A 209 -7.46 1.08 21.43
CA THR A 209 -8.86 1.21 21.02
C THR A 209 -9.28 2.68 21.04
N LYS A 210 -10.50 2.98 20.55
CA LYS A 210 -11.06 4.33 20.62
C LYS A 210 -11.24 4.83 22.05
N ASP A 211 -11.39 3.91 23.01
CA ASP A 211 -11.66 4.21 24.42
C ASP A 211 -10.40 4.13 25.30
N GLY A 212 -9.22 3.97 24.68
CA GLY A 212 -7.93 3.84 25.36
C GLY A 212 -7.24 2.51 25.08
N VAL A 213 -6.22 2.18 25.87
CA VAL A 213 -5.46 0.92 25.74
C VAL A 213 -6.10 -0.16 26.60
N VAL A 214 -6.36 -1.32 26.01
CA VAL A 214 -6.89 -2.52 26.70
C VAL A 214 -5.90 -3.67 26.64
N ALA A 215 -5.86 -4.51 27.67
CA ALA A 215 -5.05 -5.73 27.68
C ALA A 215 -5.93 -6.93 27.29
N GLU A 216 -5.75 -7.45 26.08
CA GLU A 216 -6.57 -8.54 25.55
C GLU A 216 -5.73 -9.64 24.88
N GLU A 217 -6.20 -10.88 25.01
CA GLU A 217 -5.67 -12.01 24.27
C GLU A 217 -6.12 -11.98 22.80
N PRO A 218 -5.29 -12.41 21.83
CA PRO A 218 -5.60 -12.34 20.40
C PRO A 218 -6.94 -12.95 19.98
N TYR A 219 -7.40 -14.02 20.64
CA TYR A 219 -8.68 -14.65 20.31
C TYR A 219 -9.88 -13.70 20.50
N LYS A 220 -9.78 -12.69 21.39
CA LYS A 220 -10.84 -11.70 21.63
C LYS A 220 -10.98 -10.70 20.49
N MET A 221 -9.94 -10.55 19.67
CA MET A 221 -9.93 -9.65 18.52
C MET A 221 -10.68 -10.24 17.33
N LEU A 222 -10.89 -11.57 17.30
CA LEU A 222 -11.55 -12.25 16.19
C LEU A 222 -12.99 -11.76 16.00
N GLN A 223 -13.37 -11.63 14.73
CA GLN A 223 -14.69 -11.15 14.35
C GLN A 223 -15.56 -12.30 13.84
N PRO A 224 -16.85 -12.35 14.23
CA PRO A 224 -17.78 -13.32 13.65
C PRO A 224 -17.87 -13.15 12.13
N ILE A 225 -17.89 -14.27 11.43
CA ILE A 225 -18.08 -14.29 9.97
C ILE A 225 -19.58 -14.31 9.72
N LYS A 226 -20.13 -13.22 9.17
CA LYS A 226 -21.57 -13.06 8.97
C LYS A 226 -22.02 -13.52 7.60
N LYS A 227 -23.11 -14.28 7.52
CA LYS A 227 -23.65 -14.81 6.25
C LYS A 227 -24.14 -13.69 5.34
N SER A 228 -24.65 -12.61 5.93
CA SER A 228 -25.05 -11.40 5.19
C SER A 228 -23.92 -10.75 4.40
N LYS A 229 -22.67 -10.95 4.82
CA LYS A 229 -21.46 -10.44 4.13
C LYS A 229 -20.74 -11.52 3.33
N TYR A 230 -20.78 -12.76 3.80
CA TYR A 230 -20.13 -13.92 3.20
C TYR A 230 -21.18 -15.02 2.96
N PRO A 231 -21.90 -14.97 1.82
CA PRO A 231 -23.11 -15.79 1.63
C PRO A 231 -22.85 -17.30 1.60
N ASP A 232 -21.61 -17.70 1.33
CA ASP A 232 -21.18 -19.10 1.19
C ASP A 232 -21.11 -19.86 2.53
N ILE A 233 -21.09 -19.18 3.67
CA ILE A 233 -21.20 -19.87 4.97
C ILE A 233 -22.65 -20.31 5.22
N THR A 234 -22.87 -21.42 5.91
CA THR A 234 -24.20 -21.83 6.36
C THR A 234 -24.65 -21.05 7.61
N VAL A 235 -25.92 -21.18 8.00
CA VAL A 235 -26.43 -20.55 9.23
C VAL A 235 -25.77 -21.16 10.47
N GLU A 236 -25.51 -22.46 10.42
CA GLU A 236 -24.81 -23.22 11.45
C GLU A 236 -23.35 -22.75 11.55
N GLU A 237 -22.66 -22.58 10.42
CA GLU A 237 -21.29 -22.06 10.39
C GLU A 237 -21.19 -20.62 10.91
N GLU A 238 -22.19 -19.77 10.66
CA GLU A 238 -22.23 -18.40 11.22
C GLU A 238 -22.28 -18.42 12.77
N GLN A 239 -23.08 -19.33 13.35
CA GLN A 239 -23.23 -19.49 14.80
C GLN A 239 -21.90 -19.87 15.47
N VAL A 240 -21.16 -20.80 14.88
CA VAL A 240 -19.87 -21.28 15.41
C VAL A 240 -18.66 -20.64 14.72
N SER A 241 -18.83 -19.47 14.08
CA SER A 241 -17.80 -18.91 13.20
C SER A 241 -16.49 -18.55 13.90
N LEU A 242 -16.50 -18.19 15.19
CA LEU A 242 -15.29 -17.91 15.97
C LEU A 242 -14.45 -19.18 16.23
N PRO A 243 -14.98 -20.25 16.84
CA PRO A 243 -14.21 -21.49 17.01
C PRO A 243 -13.87 -22.15 15.67
N LEU A 244 -14.76 -22.10 14.67
CA LEU A 244 -14.52 -22.70 13.35
C LEU A 244 -13.37 -22.01 12.60
N GLN A 245 -13.33 -20.68 12.57
CA GLN A 245 -12.23 -19.95 11.93
C GLN A 245 -10.92 -20.13 12.69
N THR A 246 -10.98 -20.27 14.02
CA THR A 246 -9.79 -20.51 14.85
C THR A 246 -9.17 -21.88 14.53
N MET A 247 -9.99 -22.95 14.45
CA MET A 247 -9.54 -24.27 14.01
C MET A 247 -8.98 -24.24 12.58
N CYS A 248 -9.68 -23.60 11.63
CA CYS A 248 -9.19 -23.51 10.25
C CYS A 248 -7.89 -22.71 10.13
N GLY A 249 -7.71 -21.66 10.93
CA GLY A 249 -6.45 -20.91 11.02
C GLY A 249 -5.30 -21.76 11.56
N ALA A 250 -5.53 -22.54 12.61
CA ALA A 250 -4.54 -23.48 13.15
C ALA A 250 -4.15 -24.56 12.13
N ILE A 251 -5.12 -25.16 11.44
CA ILE A 251 -4.85 -26.15 10.38
C ILE A 251 -4.02 -25.52 9.26
N PHE A 252 -4.38 -24.30 8.81
CA PHE A 252 -3.65 -23.60 7.77
C PHE A 252 -2.18 -23.36 8.17
N ASP A 253 -1.94 -22.80 9.35
CA ASP A 253 -0.57 -22.55 9.84
C ASP A 253 0.22 -23.86 10.03
N ALA A 254 -0.41 -24.93 10.54
CA ALA A 254 0.20 -26.26 10.68
C ALA A 254 0.65 -26.82 9.32
N ILE A 255 -0.20 -26.69 8.28
CA ILE A 255 0.14 -27.11 6.91
C ILE A 255 1.34 -26.32 6.38
N LEU A 256 1.38 -25.01 6.61
CA LEU A 256 2.53 -24.19 6.17
C LEU A 256 3.82 -24.64 6.86
N VAL A 257 3.81 -24.83 8.18
CA VAL A 257 4.99 -25.31 8.93
C VAL A 257 5.42 -26.69 8.44
N HIS A 258 4.48 -27.62 8.28
CA HIS A 258 4.76 -28.96 7.75
C HIS A 258 5.38 -28.90 6.35
N MET A 259 4.79 -28.11 5.45
CA MET A 259 5.27 -27.96 4.08
C MET A 259 6.69 -27.39 4.07
N MET A 260 6.96 -26.31 4.81
CA MET A 260 8.29 -25.69 4.88
C MET A 260 9.35 -26.67 5.41
N ASN A 261 9.04 -27.41 6.47
CA ASN A 261 9.94 -28.41 7.05
C ASN A 261 10.10 -29.68 6.19
N THR A 262 9.20 -29.89 5.21
CA THR A 262 9.30 -30.99 4.25
C THR A 262 10.16 -30.62 3.05
N VAL A 263 10.06 -29.37 2.58
CA VAL A 263 10.79 -28.91 1.39
C VAL A 263 12.18 -28.36 1.71
N SER A 264 12.49 -28.07 2.97
CA SER A 264 13.77 -27.53 3.39
C SER A 264 14.07 -27.82 4.86
N ASP A 265 15.36 -27.88 5.20
CA ASP A 265 15.80 -27.95 6.60
C ASP A 265 15.36 -26.68 7.36
N PRO A 266 14.81 -26.79 8.58
CA PRO A 266 14.39 -25.63 9.37
C PRO A 266 15.45 -24.56 9.56
N SER A 267 16.72 -24.95 9.71
CA SER A 267 17.82 -23.99 9.87
C SER A 267 18.04 -23.14 8.61
N VAL A 268 17.72 -23.68 7.43
CA VAL A 268 17.87 -22.99 6.14
C VAL A 268 16.70 -22.04 5.91
N TRP A 269 15.46 -22.54 5.87
CA TRP A 269 14.32 -21.69 5.50
C TRP A 269 13.98 -20.65 6.57
N GLN A 270 14.15 -20.95 7.86
CA GLN A 270 13.93 -19.94 8.91
C GLN A 270 15.02 -18.86 8.86
N SER A 271 16.26 -19.21 8.51
CA SER A 271 17.32 -18.21 8.32
C SER A 271 17.03 -17.31 7.11
N LEU A 272 16.57 -17.90 6.01
CA LEU A 272 16.11 -17.15 4.83
C LEU A 272 14.97 -16.20 5.19
N LYS A 273 13.93 -16.69 5.90
CA LYS A 273 12.82 -15.88 6.39
C LYS A 273 13.32 -14.69 7.21
N ARG A 274 14.23 -14.91 8.17
CA ARG A 274 14.80 -13.83 8.99
C ARG A 274 15.52 -12.77 8.15
N THR A 275 16.31 -13.18 7.16
CA THR A 275 16.96 -12.25 6.23
C THR A 275 15.93 -11.42 5.44
N MET A 276 14.87 -12.06 4.95
CA MET A 276 13.80 -11.35 4.22
C MET A 276 13.05 -10.38 5.12
N VAL A 277 12.70 -10.77 6.35
CA VAL A 277 12.05 -9.89 7.34
C VAL A 277 12.94 -8.70 7.68
N GLU A 278 14.25 -8.93 7.88
CA GLU A 278 15.18 -7.84 8.17
C GLU A 278 15.17 -6.81 7.04
N ASN A 279 15.32 -7.24 5.79
CA ASN A 279 15.49 -6.32 4.66
C ASN A 279 14.18 -5.71 4.14
N LEU A 280 13.10 -6.51 4.05
CA LEU A 280 11.83 -6.10 3.43
C LEU A 280 10.85 -5.48 4.42
N ASN A 281 11.05 -5.68 5.73
CA ASN A 281 10.19 -5.12 6.77
C ASN A 281 10.93 -4.14 7.66
N ARG A 282 11.98 -4.59 8.36
CA ARG A 282 12.66 -3.78 9.39
C ARG A 282 13.51 -2.66 8.78
N GLN A 283 14.26 -2.96 7.73
CA GLN A 283 15.08 -2.00 7.01
C GLN A 283 14.35 -1.27 5.88
N LYS A 284 13.05 -1.54 5.65
CA LYS A 284 12.29 -0.87 4.58
C LYS A 284 12.37 0.65 4.69
N VAL A 285 12.07 1.23 5.86
CA VAL A 285 12.15 2.69 6.04
C VAL A 285 13.60 3.19 5.93
N PRO A 286 14.59 2.63 6.63
CA PRO A 286 16.00 2.99 6.45
C PRO A 286 16.47 2.96 4.99
N HIS A 287 16.26 1.86 4.27
CA HIS A 287 16.66 1.70 2.86
C HIS A 287 15.98 2.73 1.96
N THR A 288 14.68 2.95 2.13
CA THR A 288 13.94 3.99 1.37
C THR A 288 14.56 5.36 1.59
N LEU A 289 14.85 5.73 2.83
CA LEU A 289 15.47 7.02 3.16
C LEU A 289 16.91 7.12 2.64
N ASP A 290 17.69 6.04 2.68
CA ASP A 290 19.05 6.01 2.17
C ASP A 290 19.09 6.21 0.65
N ILE A 291 18.16 5.59 -0.11
CA ILE A 291 18.03 5.83 -1.56
C ILE A 291 17.65 7.30 -1.82
N LEU A 292 16.67 7.83 -1.09
CA LEU A 292 16.26 9.23 -1.24
C LEU A 292 17.41 10.20 -0.94
N GLU A 293 18.19 9.94 0.11
CA GLU A 293 19.28 10.80 0.56
C GLU A 293 20.52 10.71 -0.35
N ASN A 294 20.94 9.51 -0.71
CA ASN A 294 22.22 9.30 -1.39
C ASN A 294 22.10 9.41 -2.91
N VAL A 295 20.93 9.12 -3.49
CA VAL A 295 20.76 8.93 -4.93
C VAL A 295 19.86 10.02 -5.52
N TYR A 296 18.76 10.32 -4.83
CA TYR A 296 17.73 11.25 -5.29
C TYR A 296 17.73 12.60 -4.59
N SER A 297 18.68 12.88 -3.69
CA SER A 297 18.85 14.22 -3.12
C SER A 297 19.11 15.33 -4.13
N PRO A 298 19.66 15.09 -5.35
CA PRO A 298 19.72 16.12 -6.39
C PRO A 298 18.37 16.61 -6.91
N SER A 299 17.26 15.92 -6.62
CA SER A 299 15.94 16.35 -7.08
C SER A 299 15.52 17.69 -6.50
N ASP A 300 14.81 18.48 -7.31
CA ASP A 300 14.19 19.74 -6.89
C ASP A 300 12.83 19.49 -6.22
N ILE A 301 12.11 18.48 -6.72
CA ILE A 301 10.81 18.03 -6.24
C ILE A 301 10.83 16.50 -6.15
N ILE A 302 10.40 15.96 -5.01
CA ILE A 302 10.12 14.52 -4.87
C ILE A 302 8.67 14.36 -4.41
N THR A 303 7.89 13.57 -5.12
CA THR A 303 6.51 13.21 -4.78
C THR A 303 6.47 11.74 -4.38
N LEU A 304 6.05 11.45 -3.15
CA LEU A 304 6.00 10.09 -2.62
C LEU A 304 4.54 9.70 -2.39
N GLN A 305 4.25 8.41 -2.56
CA GLN A 305 2.94 7.82 -2.32
C GLN A 305 3.03 6.64 -1.34
N GLU A 306 1.91 6.29 -0.70
CA GLU A 306 1.82 5.24 0.34
C GLU A 306 2.84 5.39 1.48
N VAL A 307 3.09 6.63 1.89
CA VAL A 307 4.08 6.93 2.92
C VAL A 307 3.49 6.79 4.33
N SER A 308 4.20 6.04 5.17
CA SER A 308 3.90 5.95 6.61
C SER A 308 4.32 7.19 7.38
N SER A 309 3.58 7.49 8.46
CA SER A 309 3.94 8.55 9.42
C SER A 309 5.36 8.41 9.96
N SER A 310 5.80 7.18 10.25
CA SER A 310 7.16 6.87 10.69
C SER A 310 8.23 7.30 9.68
N LEU A 311 8.00 7.05 8.37
CA LEU A 311 8.95 7.47 7.33
C LEU A 311 9.08 8.99 7.30
N ILE A 312 7.95 9.72 7.39
CA ILE A 312 7.92 11.19 7.39
C ILE A 312 8.76 11.74 8.56
N ASP A 313 8.53 11.21 9.76
CA ASP A 313 9.22 11.66 10.96
C ASP A 313 10.73 11.35 10.92
N GLN A 314 11.12 10.19 10.41
CA GLN A 314 12.52 9.83 10.22
C GLN A 314 13.19 10.68 9.14
N ALA A 315 12.53 10.91 8.00
CA ALA A 315 13.05 11.76 6.92
C ALA A 315 13.38 13.18 7.41
N ARG A 316 12.49 13.78 8.23
CA ARG A 316 12.67 15.12 8.81
C ARG A 316 13.87 15.22 9.75
N LYS A 317 14.26 14.11 10.39
CA LYS A 317 15.39 14.06 11.34
C LYS A 317 16.74 13.81 10.65
N ARG A 318 16.74 13.37 9.39
CA ARG A 318 17.95 13.10 8.58
C ARG A 318 18.40 14.32 7.78
N THR A 319 19.46 14.19 6.98
CA THR A 319 19.94 15.22 6.05
C THR A 319 18.85 15.65 5.05
N LEU A 320 17.92 14.74 4.74
CA LEU A 320 16.72 15.05 3.96
C LEU A 320 15.94 16.24 4.53
N GLY A 321 15.66 16.29 5.83
CA GLY A 321 14.98 17.43 6.47
C GLY A 321 15.79 18.73 6.47
N GLN A 322 17.11 18.66 6.33
CA GLN A 322 17.96 19.85 6.14
C GLN A 322 17.85 20.38 4.72
N ARG A 323 17.82 19.47 3.73
CA ARG A 323 17.84 19.78 2.29
C ARG A 323 16.46 20.05 1.68
N PHE A 324 15.40 19.48 2.26
CA PHE A 324 14.04 19.56 1.73
C PHE A 324 13.06 20.09 2.77
N TRP A 325 12.04 20.80 2.29
CA TRP A 325 10.78 20.97 3.00
C TRP A 325 9.96 19.69 2.80
N ILE A 326 9.75 18.92 3.86
CA ILE A 326 9.01 17.65 3.83
C ILE A 326 7.56 17.92 4.26
N VAL A 327 6.67 17.97 3.26
CA VAL A 327 5.27 18.36 3.38
C VAL A 327 4.39 17.12 3.37
N ALA A 328 3.60 16.95 4.41
CA ALA A 328 2.59 15.90 4.55
C ALA A 328 1.20 16.54 4.58
N PRO A 329 0.12 15.81 4.27
CA PRO A 329 -1.25 16.33 4.32
C PRO A 329 -1.62 16.76 5.73
N GLY A 330 -2.45 17.81 5.84
CA GLY A 330 -3.01 18.21 7.13
C GLY A 330 -3.93 17.14 7.75
N ASP A 331 -4.62 16.36 6.93
CA ASP A 331 -5.48 15.24 7.34
C ASP A 331 -4.88 13.89 6.90
N MET A 332 -3.85 13.42 7.62
CA MET A 332 -3.22 12.12 7.36
C MET A 332 -4.13 10.94 7.73
N ASP A 333 -4.02 9.83 7.01
CA ASP A 333 -4.71 8.59 7.35
C ASP A 333 -3.91 7.77 8.35
N ALA A 334 -4.20 7.97 9.64
CA ALA A 334 -3.57 7.21 10.72
C ALA A 334 -4.03 5.74 10.81
N VAL A 335 -5.08 5.34 10.07
CA VAL A 335 -5.61 3.97 10.12
C VAL A 335 -4.92 3.09 9.08
N ARG A 336 -4.84 3.56 7.83
CA ARG A 336 -4.07 2.88 6.77
C ARG A 336 -2.58 3.17 6.87
N ASP A 337 -2.21 4.30 7.46
CA ASP A 337 -0.84 4.84 7.51
C ASP A 337 -0.19 4.89 6.11
N GLN A 338 -0.99 5.34 5.13
CA GLN A 338 -0.62 5.54 3.74
C GLN A 338 -0.95 6.97 3.35
N ASN A 339 0.07 7.76 3.00
CA ASN A 339 -0.09 9.18 2.71
C ASN A 339 0.75 9.62 1.51
N SER A 340 0.23 10.57 0.74
CA SER A 340 0.95 11.29 -0.29
C SER A 340 1.78 12.41 0.32
N VAL A 341 3.07 12.49 -0.02
CA VAL A 341 4.04 13.40 0.61
C VAL A 341 4.85 14.12 -0.46
N ILE A 342 5.21 15.38 -0.24
CA ILE A 342 5.99 16.19 -1.18
C ILE A 342 7.26 16.72 -0.49
N PHE A 343 8.41 16.53 -1.13
CA PHE A 343 9.67 17.13 -0.72
C PHE A 343 10.02 18.25 -1.70
N LEU A 344 10.20 19.47 -1.19
CA LEU A 344 10.65 20.63 -1.98
C LEU A 344 12.08 20.99 -1.60
N ASN A 345 13.02 20.95 -2.54
CA ASN A 345 14.41 21.31 -2.28
C ASN A 345 14.50 22.77 -1.79
N LYS A 346 15.16 23.02 -0.66
CA LYS A 346 15.21 24.36 -0.04
C LYS A 346 16.01 25.37 -0.86
N GLU A 347 16.97 24.94 -1.69
CA GLU A 347 17.68 25.85 -2.59
C GLU A 347 16.81 26.29 -3.76
N THR A 348 15.94 25.39 -4.23
CA THR A 348 15.01 25.68 -5.34
C THR A 348 13.76 26.38 -4.85
N PHE A 349 13.25 26.02 -3.67
CA PHE A 349 12.06 26.59 -3.03
C PHE A 349 12.42 27.16 -1.64
N PRO A 350 13.13 28.30 -1.55
CA PRO A 350 13.64 28.82 -0.29
C PRO A 350 12.54 29.19 0.72
N ALA A 351 11.35 29.57 0.25
CA ALA A 351 10.21 29.89 1.10
C ALA A 351 9.41 28.65 1.54
N GLY A 352 9.64 27.49 0.93
CA GLY A 352 8.87 26.27 1.18
C GLY A 352 7.45 26.31 0.60
N PRO A 353 6.52 25.47 1.12
CA PRO A 353 5.13 25.47 0.68
C PRO A 353 4.43 26.76 1.09
N SER A 354 3.65 27.33 0.17
CA SER A 354 2.84 28.53 0.39
C SER A 354 1.48 28.19 0.99
N ALA A 355 0.81 27.15 0.47
CA ALA A 355 -0.47 26.66 1.00
C ALA A 355 -0.71 25.20 0.60
N GLU A 356 -1.47 24.48 1.42
CA GLU A 356 -2.11 23.22 1.01
C GLU A 356 -3.45 23.52 0.35
N ILE A 357 -3.66 22.96 -0.85
CA ILE A 357 -4.88 23.14 -1.66
C ILE A 357 -5.63 21.82 -1.89
N THR A 358 -5.30 20.75 -1.16
CA THR A 358 -5.94 19.42 -1.27
C THR A 358 -7.45 19.51 -1.17
N ALA A 359 -7.98 20.23 -0.17
CA ALA A 359 -9.43 20.40 -0.01
C ALA A 359 -10.09 21.15 -1.19
N LEU A 360 -9.37 22.08 -1.84
CA LEU A 360 -9.88 22.76 -3.03
C LEU A 360 -9.97 21.79 -4.22
N VAL A 361 -9.00 20.89 -4.37
CA VAL A 361 -9.01 19.83 -5.38
C VAL A 361 -10.19 18.88 -5.12
N GLU A 362 -10.36 18.40 -3.89
CA GLU A 362 -11.47 17.50 -3.55
C GLU A 362 -12.84 18.15 -3.78
N ASN A 363 -12.99 19.43 -3.44
CA ASN A 363 -14.21 20.19 -3.71
C ASN A 363 -14.41 20.47 -5.21
N SER A 364 -13.42 20.21 -6.06
CA SER A 364 -13.49 20.40 -7.51
C SER A 364 -13.93 19.15 -8.26
N PHE A 365 -14.17 18.02 -7.60
CA PHE A 365 -14.77 16.85 -8.24
C PHE A 365 -16.11 17.19 -8.92
N GLU A 366 -16.52 16.35 -9.87
CA GLU A 366 -17.82 16.52 -10.53
C GLU A 366 -18.96 16.23 -9.55
N ASP A 367 -20.02 17.05 -9.60
CA ASP A 367 -21.16 16.90 -8.70
C ASP A 367 -21.80 15.52 -8.86
N GLY A 368 -21.91 14.80 -7.75
CA GLY A 368 -22.47 13.44 -7.72
C GLY A 368 -21.52 12.33 -8.18
N ALA A 369 -20.26 12.65 -8.54
CA ALA A 369 -19.26 11.63 -8.83
C ALA A 369 -18.81 10.93 -7.54
N SER A 370 -18.85 9.59 -7.56
CA SER A 370 -18.22 8.76 -6.53
C SER A 370 -16.78 8.50 -6.94
N VAL A 371 -15.85 9.30 -6.41
CA VAL A 371 -14.42 9.15 -6.68
C VAL A 371 -13.81 8.25 -5.59
N PRO A 372 -13.21 7.09 -5.94
CA PRO A 372 -12.74 6.12 -4.97
C PRO A 372 -11.38 6.51 -4.38
N ILE A 373 -11.32 7.65 -3.71
CA ILE A 373 -10.17 8.07 -2.91
C ILE A 373 -10.47 7.88 -1.44
N ALA A 374 -9.42 7.66 -0.66
CA ALA A 374 -9.45 7.66 0.78
C ALA A 374 -8.48 8.73 1.33
N ARG A 375 -8.59 8.99 2.64
CA ARG A 375 -7.81 10.03 3.31
C ARG A 375 -6.32 9.81 3.08
N GLY A 376 -5.56 10.87 2.82
CA GLY A 376 -4.11 10.78 2.60
C GLY A 376 -3.70 10.39 1.18
N ASP A 377 -4.62 9.94 0.31
CA ASP A 377 -4.27 9.54 -1.06
C ASP A 377 -3.74 10.71 -1.91
N ILE A 378 -4.19 11.94 -1.63
CA ILE A 378 -3.81 13.17 -2.37
C ILE A 378 -3.08 14.15 -1.44
N LEU A 379 -2.02 14.76 -1.95
CA LEU A 379 -1.48 16.01 -1.42
C LEU A 379 -1.26 17.00 -2.57
N ALA A 380 -1.90 18.16 -2.51
CA ALA A 380 -1.66 19.25 -3.45
C ALA A 380 -1.26 20.52 -2.70
N ILE A 381 -0.17 21.15 -3.11
CA ILE A 381 0.36 22.37 -2.49
C ILE A 381 0.70 23.42 -3.53
N THR A 382 0.71 24.68 -3.11
CA THR A 382 1.36 25.76 -3.86
C THR A 382 2.76 26.03 -3.30
N ALA A 383 3.69 26.42 -4.17
CA ALA A 383 5.02 26.88 -3.79
C ALA A 383 5.56 27.86 -4.84
N THR A 384 6.57 28.65 -4.48
CA THR A 384 7.25 29.54 -5.43
C THR A 384 8.73 29.24 -5.42
N ASP A 385 9.31 29.03 -6.60
CA ASP A 385 10.73 28.74 -6.71
C ASP A 385 11.60 30.01 -6.61
N ARG A 386 12.92 29.81 -6.59
CA ARG A 386 13.93 30.88 -6.51
C ARG A 386 13.96 31.82 -7.72
N ASP A 387 13.31 31.44 -8.81
CA ASP A 387 13.14 32.27 -10.00
C ASP A 387 11.79 33.01 -10.03
N GLY A 388 10.96 32.83 -8.99
CA GLY A 388 9.67 33.48 -8.86
C GLY A 388 8.55 32.77 -9.64
N ILE A 389 8.78 31.53 -10.09
CA ILE A 389 7.76 30.75 -10.77
C ILE A 389 6.82 30.14 -9.72
N PRO A 390 5.51 30.44 -9.74
CA PRO A 390 4.54 29.79 -8.88
C PRO A 390 4.21 28.39 -9.42
N PHE A 391 4.17 27.40 -8.54
CA PHE A 391 3.89 25.99 -8.84
C PHE A 391 2.73 25.45 -8.03
N VAL A 392 1.86 24.68 -8.67
CA VAL A 392 1.07 23.66 -7.99
C VAL A 392 1.85 22.36 -8.09
N VAL A 393 2.23 21.80 -6.94
CA VAL A 393 2.89 20.50 -6.85
C VAL A 393 1.91 19.53 -6.22
N SER A 394 1.70 18.38 -6.87
CA SER A 394 0.78 17.35 -6.38
C SER A 394 1.45 15.98 -6.31
N SER A 395 1.08 15.19 -5.31
CA SER A 395 1.38 13.77 -5.17
C SER A 395 0.08 13.00 -5.01
N PHE A 396 -0.05 11.86 -5.70
CA PHE A 396 -1.26 11.05 -5.67
C PHE A 396 -0.97 9.56 -5.84
N HIS A 397 -1.66 8.70 -5.08
CA HIS A 397 -1.91 7.33 -5.50
C HIS A 397 -3.41 7.06 -5.57
N GLY A 398 -3.83 6.42 -6.65
CA GLY A 398 -5.22 6.04 -6.85
C GLY A 398 -5.62 4.75 -6.14
N ASP A 399 -6.89 4.41 -6.29
CA ASP A 399 -7.35 3.06 -6.04
C ASP A 399 -6.57 2.06 -6.90
N THR A 400 -6.50 0.81 -6.45
CA THR A 400 -5.72 -0.24 -7.15
C THR A 400 -6.11 -0.42 -8.62
N ASN A 401 -7.30 0.02 -9.05
CA ASN A 401 -7.73 -0.09 -10.43
C ASN A 401 -7.49 1.19 -11.27
N GLY A 402 -7.00 2.28 -10.66
CA GLY A 402 -6.71 3.56 -11.32
C GLY A 402 -7.94 4.37 -11.72
N LEU A 403 -9.14 4.01 -11.25
CA LEU A 403 -10.39 4.66 -11.62
C LEU A 403 -10.53 6.07 -11.02
N ALA A 404 -9.84 6.36 -9.92
CA ALA A 404 -9.75 7.70 -9.33
C ALA A 404 -8.81 8.65 -10.11
N THR A 405 -7.87 8.12 -10.89
CA THR A 405 -6.78 8.92 -11.48
C THR A 405 -7.27 10.02 -12.42
N LYS A 406 -8.17 9.68 -13.36
CA LYS A 406 -8.76 10.67 -14.28
C LYS A 406 -9.58 11.75 -13.56
N PRO A 407 -10.52 11.39 -12.65
CA PRO A 407 -11.23 12.37 -11.83
C PRO A 407 -10.31 13.31 -11.05
N VAL A 408 -9.25 12.78 -10.41
CA VAL A 408 -8.31 13.58 -9.64
C VAL A 408 -7.56 14.57 -10.52
N LEU A 409 -7.07 14.14 -11.68
CA LEU A 409 -6.44 15.09 -12.61
C LEU A 409 -7.41 16.19 -13.04
N SER A 410 -8.63 15.81 -13.45
CA SER A 410 -9.65 16.78 -13.85
C SER A 410 -9.97 17.78 -12.74
N ALA A 411 -10.01 17.32 -11.48
CA ALA A 411 -10.26 18.17 -10.33
C ALA A 411 -9.09 19.13 -10.05
N ILE A 412 -7.83 18.69 -10.19
CA ILE A 412 -6.65 19.57 -10.08
C ILE A 412 -6.71 20.67 -11.14
N VAL A 413 -6.93 20.30 -12.40
CA VAL A 413 -7.00 21.26 -13.52
C VAL A 413 -8.17 22.22 -13.34
N LYS A 414 -9.34 21.73 -12.88
CA LYS A 414 -10.50 22.56 -12.57
C LYS A 414 -10.22 23.52 -11.42
N ALA A 415 -9.57 23.09 -10.34
CA ALA A 415 -9.17 23.95 -9.24
C ALA A 415 -8.24 25.08 -9.73
N MET A 416 -7.23 24.74 -10.54
CA MET A 416 -6.30 25.71 -11.11
C MET A 416 -6.96 26.69 -12.08
N GLY A 417 -7.95 26.23 -12.85
CA GLY A 417 -8.67 27.06 -13.81
C GLY A 417 -9.81 27.90 -13.21
N SER A 418 -10.34 27.51 -12.05
CA SER A 418 -11.46 28.21 -11.41
C SER A 418 -11.02 29.19 -10.31
N ASP A 419 -9.84 28.99 -9.71
CA ASP A 419 -9.27 29.92 -8.74
C ASP A 419 -8.28 30.88 -9.41
N SER A 420 -8.62 32.17 -9.44
CA SER A 420 -7.77 33.22 -10.02
C SER A 420 -6.38 33.33 -9.41
N SER A 421 -6.21 32.88 -8.15
CA SER A 421 -4.91 32.83 -7.48
C SER A 421 -4.03 31.70 -8.00
N LEU A 422 -4.62 30.66 -8.59
CA LEU A 422 -3.93 29.49 -9.14
C LEU A 422 -3.71 29.56 -10.64
N ALA A 423 -4.44 30.42 -11.37
CA ALA A 423 -4.44 30.47 -12.83
C ALA A 423 -3.05 30.68 -13.49
N ALA A 424 -2.08 31.27 -12.78
CA ALA A 424 -0.71 31.45 -13.27
C ALA A 424 0.28 30.36 -12.81
N HIS A 425 -0.14 29.46 -11.92
CA HIS A 425 0.72 28.41 -11.38
C HIS A 425 1.04 27.35 -12.45
N LYS A 426 2.23 26.79 -12.35
CA LYS A 426 2.71 25.70 -13.20
C LYS A 426 2.48 24.37 -12.49
N LEU A 427 1.88 23.41 -13.18
CA LEU A 427 1.63 22.09 -12.59
C LEU A 427 2.88 21.20 -12.68
N VAL A 428 3.24 20.58 -11.57
CA VAL A 428 4.06 19.37 -11.51
C VAL A 428 3.30 18.33 -10.70
N PHE A 429 2.99 17.20 -11.30
CA PHE A 429 2.17 16.16 -10.66
C PHE A 429 2.83 14.79 -10.81
N GLY A 430 3.41 14.28 -9.73
CA GLY A 430 3.91 12.91 -9.68
C GLY A 430 2.89 11.98 -9.05
N LEU A 431 2.69 10.81 -9.66
CA LEU A 431 1.64 9.90 -9.22
C LEU A 431 1.92 8.45 -9.56
N ASP A 432 1.35 7.57 -8.73
CA ASP A 432 0.96 6.21 -9.12
C ASP A 432 -0.46 6.29 -9.71
N ALA A 433 -0.53 6.21 -11.04
CA ALA A 433 -1.75 6.29 -11.81
C ALA A 433 -2.55 4.98 -11.82
N ASN A 434 -1.97 3.86 -11.33
CA ASN A 434 -2.54 2.51 -11.37
C ASN A 434 -3.13 2.14 -12.75
N THR A 435 -2.43 2.51 -13.83
CA THR A 435 -2.82 2.17 -15.21
C THR A 435 -2.38 0.75 -15.58
N TYR A 436 -2.98 0.20 -16.62
CA TYR A 436 -2.74 -1.16 -17.09
C TYR A 436 -2.39 -1.19 -18.58
N GLU A 437 -1.47 -2.06 -18.98
CA GLU A 437 -1.17 -2.32 -20.41
C GLU A 437 -2.40 -2.90 -21.13
N LYS A 438 -3.12 -3.79 -20.44
CA LYS A 438 -4.30 -4.51 -20.95
C LYS A 438 -5.43 -4.40 -19.95
N ALA A 439 -6.01 -3.20 -19.86
CA ALA A 439 -7.08 -2.93 -18.90
C ALA A 439 -8.35 -3.73 -19.20
N LYS A 440 -9.05 -4.13 -18.13
CA LYS A 440 -10.44 -4.61 -18.22
C LYS A 440 -11.40 -3.41 -18.27
N PRO A 441 -12.18 -3.23 -19.35
CA PRO A 441 -13.09 -2.10 -19.48
C PRO A 441 -14.03 -1.93 -18.29
N GLY A 442 -14.13 -0.70 -17.78
CA GLY A 442 -14.97 -0.35 -16.62
C GLY A 442 -14.50 -0.91 -15.28
N LYS A 443 -13.37 -1.63 -15.25
CA LYS A 443 -12.79 -2.20 -14.03
C LYS A 443 -11.38 -1.74 -13.75
N GLN A 444 -10.64 -1.33 -14.77
CA GLN A 444 -9.23 -0.91 -14.69
C GLN A 444 -9.00 0.25 -15.64
N GLN A 445 -8.07 1.14 -15.29
CA GLN A 445 -7.67 2.26 -16.12
C GLN A 445 -6.67 1.82 -17.20
N ASP A 446 -7.03 2.01 -18.47
CA ASP A 446 -6.12 1.80 -19.58
C ASP A 446 -5.06 2.91 -19.66
N VAL A 447 -3.82 2.54 -19.94
CA VAL A 447 -2.69 3.49 -20.02
C VAL A 447 -2.79 4.46 -21.21
N MET A 448 -3.33 4.02 -22.34
CA MET A 448 -3.49 4.86 -23.52
C MET A 448 -4.62 5.85 -23.32
N GLU A 449 -5.74 5.40 -22.75
CA GLU A 449 -6.85 6.28 -22.38
C GLU A 449 -6.44 7.31 -21.32
N TRP A 450 -5.51 6.96 -20.43
CA TRP A 450 -4.90 7.91 -19.49
C TRP A 450 -4.05 8.95 -20.23
N GLY A 451 -3.24 8.50 -21.19
CA GLY A 451 -2.53 9.31 -22.19
C GLY A 451 -3.39 10.43 -22.78
N GLU A 452 -4.47 10.01 -23.42
CA GLU A 452 -5.43 10.91 -24.06
C GLU A 452 -6.05 11.90 -23.07
N HIS A 453 -6.31 11.47 -21.83
CA HIS A 453 -6.95 12.31 -20.82
C HIS A 453 -6.05 13.45 -20.36
N TYR A 454 -4.78 13.21 -20.03
CA TYR A 454 -3.91 14.33 -19.63
C TYR A 454 -3.59 15.26 -20.80
N VAL A 455 -3.50 14.74 -22.03
CA VAL A 455 -3.32 15.58 -23.24
C VAL A 455 -4.54 16.48 -23.46
N SER A 456 -5.75 15.99 -23.17
CA SER A 456 -6.98 16.80 -23.30
C SER A 456 -6.98 18.04 -22.38
N HIS A 457 -6.19 18.02 -21.31
CA HIS A 457 -5.99 19.14 -20.38
C HIS A 457 -4.78 20.04 -20.73
N GLY A 458 -4.17 19.84 -21.91
CA GLY A 458 -2.98 20.59 -22.34
C GLY A 458 -1.70 20.20 -21.58
N LEU A 459 -1.72 19.06 -20.88
CA LEU A 459 -0.57 18.51 -20.19
C LEU A 459 0.19 17.54 -21.07
N THR A 460 1.42 17.24 -20.68
CA THR A 460 2.20 16.11 -21.18
C THR A 460 2.79 15.37 -19.99
N SER A 461 3.49 14.26 -20.24
CA SER A 461 4.14 13.48 -19.20
C SER A 461 5.64 13.32 -19.46
N CYS A 462 6.36 12.77 -18.48
CA CYS A 462 7.72 12.27 -18.65
C CYS A 462 7.87 11.21 -19.77
N TRP A 463 6.76 10.61 -20.21
CA TRP A 463 6.67 9.67 -21.33
C TRP A 463 6.15 10.31 -22.64
N GLY A 464 5.89 11.62 -22.63
CA GLY A 464 5.32 12.37 -23.75
C GLY A 464 3.79 12.30 -23.79
N ASP A 465 3.22 12.62 -24.95
CA ASP A 465 1.76 12.69 -25.18
C ASP A 465 1.12 11.31 -25.40
N VAL A 466 1.93 10.34 -25.84
CA VAL A 466 1.50 8.98 -26.14
C VAL A 466 2.39 8.04 -25.33
N PRO A 467 1.93 7.55 -24.17
CA PRO A 467 2.75 6.69 -23.33
C PRO A 467 3.00 5.34 -24.03
N ASN A 468 4.15 4.72 -23.77
CA ASN A 468 4.41 3.36 -24.22
C ASN A 468 3.77 2.37 -23.22
N PRO A 469 2.78 1.55 -23.64
CA PRO A 469 2.09 0.64 -22.73
C PRO A 469 2.99 -0.47 -22.18
N SER A 470 4.13 -0.74 -22.82
CA SER A 470 5.13 -1.70 -22.35
C SER A 470 6.24 -1.06 -21.49
N ASN A 471 6.07 0.19 -21.05
CA ASN A 471 7.05 0.85 -20.19
C ASN A 471 6.74 0.62 -18.70
N TYR A 472 6.91 -0.63 -18.27
CA TYR A 472 6.54 -1.08 -16.94
C TYR A 472 7.33 -0.37 -15.83
N THR A 473 6.64 -0.04 -14.75
CA THR A 473 7.23 0.51 -13.52
C THR A 473 6.95 -0.40 -12.32
N THR A 474 6.16 -1.45 -12.48
CA THR A 474 5.94 -2.51 -11.50
C THR A 474 6.31 -3.88 -12.06
N PHE A 475 6.75 -4.78 -11.18
CA PHE A 475 6.79 -6.21 -11.43
C PHE A 475 6.73 -6.96 -10.10
N ASN A 476 5.52 -7.20 -9.60
CA ASN A 476 5.29 -8.07 -8.45
C ASN A 476 4.40 -9.26 -8.83
N SER A 477 4.72 -10.43 -8.28
CA SER A 477 3.98 -11.66 -8.59
C SER A 477 3.82 -12.44 -7.32
N ARG A 478 2.59 -12.86 -7.02
CA ARG A 478 2.24 -13.51 -5.74
C ARG A 478 2.72 -14.96 -5.67
N THR A 479 3.28 -15.37 -4.54
CA THR A 479 3.71 -16.76 -4.30
C THR A 479 2.58 -17.59 -3.70
N TYR A 480 2.80 -18.88 -3.52
CA TYR A 480 1.85 -19.76 -2.85
C TYR A 480 1.87 -19.65 -1.31
N LEU A 481 2.82 -18.93 -0.70
CA LEU A 481 2.87 -18.72 0.74
C LEU A 481 1.94 -17.58 1.16
N GLN A 482 0.63 -17.76 0.94
CA GLN A 482 -0.40 -16.80 1.35
C GLN A 482 -1.77 -17.48 1.54
N PRO A 483 -2.70 -16.91 2.33
CA PRO A 483 -4.03 -17.49 2.52
C PRO A 483 -4.91 -17.51 1.26
N GLN A 484 -4.59 -16.68 0.26
CA GLN A 484 -5.34 -16.56 -1.00
C GLN A 484 -4.62 -17.23 -2.17
N LEU A 485 -4.51 -18.56 -2.16
CA LEU A 485 -3.79 -19.32 -3.19
C LEU A 485 -4.28 -19.06 -4.61
N ASN A 486 -5.55 -18.67 -4.79
CA ASN A 486 -6.10 -18.33 -6.09
C ASN A 486 -5.46 -17.08 -6.74
N LYS A 487 -4.67 -16.31 -5.97
CA LYS A 487 -3.88 -15.18 -6.47
C LYS A 487 -2.42 -15.55 -6.73
N ALA A 488 -1.97 -16.72 -6.28
CA ALA A 488 -0.60 -17.17 -6.47
C ALA A 488 -0.32 -17.45 -7.95
N CYS A 489 0.95 -17.32 -8.34
CA CYS A 489 1.41 -17.65 -9.68
C CYS A 489 2.61 -18.59 -9.63
N LYS A 490 2.69 -19.45 -10.64
CA LYS A 490 3.85 -20.30 -10.90
C LYS A 490 5.06 -19.46 -11.27
N LYS A 491 6.25 -19.96 -10.94
CA LYS A 491 7.54 -19.35 -11.34
C LYS A 491 7.61 -19.07 -12.84
N SER A 492 7.15 -20.00 -13.67
CA SER A 492 7.13 -19.85 -15.13
C SER A 492 6.17 -18.77 -15.63
N ASN A 493 5.19 -18.40 -14.81
CA ASN A 493 4.09 -17.50 -15.19
C ASN A 493 4.14 -16.18 -14.42
N LYS A 494 5.24 -15.88 -13.71
CA LYS A 494 5.39 -14.65 -12.90
C LYS A 494 5.04 -13.40 -13.69
N ARG A 495 5.56 -13.30 -14.92
CA ARG A 495 5.34 -12.14 -15.78
C ARG A 495 3.90 -12.06 -16.32
N GLU A 496 3.32 -13.19 -16.72
CA GLU A 496 1.98 -13.24 -17.30
C GLU A 496 0.89 -12.96 -16.25
N ASN A 497 1.08 -13.48 -15.03
CA ASN A 497 0.09 -13.40 -13.95
C ASN A 497 0.45 -12.37 -12.86
N GLY A 498 1.59 -11.70 -12.99
CA GLY A 498 2.03 -10.66 -12.07
C GLY A 498 1.38 -9.30 -12.37
N ASP A 499 1.48 -8.39 -11.42
CA ASP A 499 1.24 -6.98 -11.65
C ASP A 499 2.48 -6.38 -12.33
N VAL A 500 2.46 -6.38 -13.67
CA VAL A 500 3.51 -5.86 -14.53
C VAL A 500 2.91 -4.78 -15.43
N ASN A 501 2.89 -3.54 -14.94
CA ASN A 501 2.13 -2.47 -15.59
C ASN A 501 2.89 -1.12 -15.58
N PRO A 502 2.58 -0.20 -16.52
CA PRO A 502 3.20 1.12 -16.63
C PRO A 502 2.51 2.14 -15.72
N LYS A 503 2.61 1.98 -14.40
CA LYS A 503 1.74 2.66 -13.43
C LYS A 503 2.15 4.10 -13.08
N ASP A 504 3.43 4.43 -13.13
CA ASP A 504 3.95 5.66 -12.54
C ASP A 504 4.19 6.76 -13.59
N PHE A 505 3.82 8.00 -13.25
CA PHE A 505 3.86 9.17 -14.15
C PHE A 505 4.35 10.43 -13.43
N ILE A 506 4.94 11.34 -14.21
CA ILE A 506 5.15 12.74 -13.84
C ILE A 506 4.51 13.60 -14.93
N LEU A 507 3.51 14.40 -14.58
CA LEU A 507 2.81 15.31 -15.49
C LEU A 507 3.22 16.77 -15.27
N PHE A 508 3.18 17.54 -16.35
CA PHE A 508 3.42 18.98 -16.33
C PHE A 508 2.80 19.65 -17.57
N GLY A 509 2.68 20.97 -17.55
CA GLY A 509 2.14 21.75 -18.66
C GLY A 509 3.00 21.62 -19.92
N LYS A 510 2.40 21.18 -21.04
CA LYS A 510 3.12 20.97 -22.31
C LYS A 510 3.73 22.26 -22.86
N SER A 511 3.04 23.39 -22.66
CA SER A 511 3.54 24.72 -23.06
C SER A 511 4.61 25.26 -22.12
N ASP A 512 4.72 24.71 -20.91
CA ASP A 512 5.58 25.25 -19.87
C ASP A 512 6.94 24.58 -19.86
N PHE A 513 6.96 23.26 -20.04
CA PHE A 513 8.18 22.46 -19.94
C PHE A 513 8.26 21.39 -21.03
N LYS A 514 9.50 21.00 -21.32
CA LYS A 514 9.82 19.83 -22.15
C LYS A 514 10.80 18.92 -21.42
N VAL A 515 10.71 17.64 -21.72
CA VAL A 515 11.61 16.60 -21.17
C VAL A 515 13.00 16.74 -21.78
N VAL A 516 14.01 16.73 -20.92
CA VAL A 516 15.43 16.58 -21.29
C VAL A 516 15.83 15.12 -21.19
N GLN A 517 15.46 14.47 -20.09
CA GLN A 517 15.81 13.09 -19.81
C GLN A 517 14.78 12.49 -18.84
N THR A 518 14.41 11.23 -19.05
CA THR A 518 13.60 10.44 -18.12
C THR A 518 14.29 9.11 -17.88
N TRP A 519 14.26 8.60 -16.65
CA TRP A 519 14.73 7.26 -16.30
C TRP A 519 13.83 6.62 -15.24
N LYS A 520 13.89 5.29 -15.18
CA LYS A 520 13.29 4.46 -14.14
C LYS A 520 14.41 3.86 -13.28
N ASP A 521 14.07 3.43 -12.07
CA ASP A 521 15.01 2.77 -11.16
C ASP A 521 14.30 1.74 -10.28
N ASN A 522 14.75 0.48 -10.32
CA ASN A 522 14.31 -0.59 -9.41
C ASN A 522 15.50 -1.23 -8.67
N THR A 523 16.60 -0.50 -8.59
CA THR A 523 17.88 -0.92 -7.96
C THR A 523 18.28 0.00 -6.82
N GLY A 524 17.78 1.24 -6.81
CA GLY A 524 18.25 2.32 -5.94
C GLY A 524 19.51 3.01 -6.49
N GLU A 525 19.93 2.70 -7.72
CA GLU A 525 21.17 3.19 -8.34
C GLU A 525 20.92 3.90 -9.68
N LYS A 526 19.72 4.46 -9.89
CA LYS A 526 19.26 5.08 -11.14
C LYS A 526 19.25 4.14 -12.35
N THR A 527 19.17 2.83 -12.09
CA THR A 527 19.18 1.79 -13.12
C THR A 527 17.91 0.95 -13.03
N TYR A 528 17.32 0.63 -14.18
CA TYR A 528 16.15 -0.24 -14.26
C TYR A 528 16.50 -1.57 -14.90
N THR A 529 16.44 -2.64 -14.12
CA THR A 529 16.61 -4.01 -14.61
C THR A 529 15.27 -4.52 -15.10
N GLU A 530 15.11 -4.57 -16.42
CA GLU A 530 13.90 -5.10 -17.06
C GLU A 530 13.73 -6.60 -16.73
N ASN A 531 12.48 -7.03 -16.54
CA ASN A 531 12.11 -8.40 -16.15
C ASN A 531 12.63 -8.88 -14.79
N MET A 532 13.05 -7.97 -13.90
CA MET A 532 13.33 -8.29 -12.50
C MET A 532 12.06 -8.14 -11.67
N ALA A 533 11.72 -9.12 -10.84
CA ALA A 533 10.64 -8.97 -9.86
C ALA A 533 11.17 -8.19 -8.65
N PHE A 534 10.41 -7.20 -8.17
CA PHE A 534 10.76 -6.39 -7.01
C PHE A 534 9.54 -6.20 -6.09
N PRO A 535 9.75 -6.04 -4.77
CA PRO A 535 10.98 -5.63 -4.09
C PRO A 535 12.12 -6.67 -4.13
N THR A 536 13.35 -6.18 -3.97
CA THR A 536 14.53 -7.02 -3.73
C THR A 536 15.03 -6.76 -2.31
N LEU A 537 16.04 -7.48 -1.83
CA LEU A 537 16.59 -7.19 -0.48
C LEU A 537 17.18 -5.78 -0.37
N ASN A 538 17.59 -5.18 -1.50
CA ASN A 538 18.19 -3.85 -1.54
C ASN A 538 17.23 -2.78 -2.06
N PHE A 539 16.11 -3.16 -2.68
CA PHE A 539 15.11 -2.23 -3.20
C PHE A 539 13.73 -2.48 -2.55
N PRO A 540 13.23 -1.54 -1.70
CA PRO A 540 12.18 -1.82 -0.72
C PRO A 540 10.73 -1.70 -1.22
N SER A 541 10.53 -1.29 -2.48
CA SER A 541 9.20 -1.07 -3.07
C SER A 541 8.92 -2.07 -4.20
N ASP A 542 7.64 -2.36 -4.44
CA ASP A 542 7.13 -3.05 -5.62
C ASP A 542 6.84 -2.10 -6.81
N HIS A 543 7.12 -0.80 -6.63
CA HIS A 543 7.16 0.23 -7.67
C HIS A 543 8.59 0.75 -7.87
N GLY A 544 8.98 0.93 -9.13
CA GLY A 544 10.21 1.60 -9.50
C GLY A 544 10.12 3.10 -9.25
N ILE A 545 11.24 3.73 -8.93
CA ILE A 545 11.34 5.19 -8.88
C ILE A 545 11.33 5.71 -10.32
N LEU A 546 10.57 6.76 -10.56
CA LEU A 546 10.54 7.47 -11.82
C LEU A 546 11.12 8.86 -11.61
N ALA A 547 12.04 9.28 -12.47
CA ALA A 547 12.57 10.64 -12.43
C ALA A 547 12.75 11.22 -13.83
N THR A 548 12.57 12.54 -13.91
CA THR A 548 12.68 13.29 -15.15
C THR A 548 13.36 14.62 -14.90
N ILE A 549 14.19 15.05 -15.85
CA ILE A 549 14.73 16.40 -15.92
C ILE A 549 13.91 17.15 -16.95
N ILE A 550 13.28 18.24 -16.54
CA ILE A 550 12.52 19.14 -17.39
C ILE A 550 13.19 20.51 -17.47
N GLU A 551 13.05 21.17 -18.62
CA GLU A 551 13.49 22.55 -18.82
C GLU A 551 12.35 23.38 -19.42
N PRO A 552 12.35 24.71 -19.26
CA PRO A 552 11.32 25.55 -19.84
C PRO A 552 11.21 25.32 -21.35
N SER A 553 9.98 25.21 -21.84
CA SER A 553 9.72 25.23 -23.28
C SER A 553 10.16 26.59 -23.83
N ALA A 554 10.92 26.58 -24.94
CA ALA A 554 11.35 27.82 -25.58
C ALA A 554 10.10 28.59 -26.01
N SER A 555 9.91 29.77 -25.41
CA SER A 555 8.81 30.69 -25.73
C SER A 555 9.01 31.37 -27.09
#